data_AF-A0AAD5WX03-F1
#
_entry.id   AF-A0AAD5WX03-F1
#
_cell.length_a   1.000
_cell.length_b   1.000
_cell.length_c   1.000
_cell.angle_alpha   90.00
_cell.angle_beta   90.00
_cell.angle_gamma   90.00
#
_symmetry.space_group_name_H-M   'P 1'
#
loop_
_entity.id
_entity.type
_entity.pdbx_description
1 polymer ?
#
loop_
_entity_poly.entity_id
_entity_poly.type
_entity_poly.pdbx_seq_one_letter_code
_entity_poly.pdbx_strand_id
1 'polypeptide(L)'
;MTISGSRFKISAEWDDAVARYRTKAIRNELSIEYLHVFPSTATELPSTDWLHSSCRFPLRHCFLMESAFSLAGLKGLQNGGKRARRGLDIWDKQMMERDRRLTGFHRGQTDKPIAPLGFELNNPWKCEDRIV
;
A
#
# COMPACT_ATOMS: atom_id res chain seq x y z
N MET A 1 -8.79 -19.07 44.04
CA MET A 1 -7.44 -19.49 43.63
C MET A 1 -7.48 -19.88 42.16
N THR A 2 -6.56 -19.30 41.38
CA THR A 2 -5.99 -19.78 40.11
C THR A 2 -6.90 -20.15 38.93
N ILE A 3 -6.94 -19.27 37.93
CA ILE A 3 -6.98 -19.68 36.51
C ILE A 3 -5.62 -19.25 35.91
N SER A 4 -4.69 -20.20 35.94
CA SER A 4 -3.32 -20.13 35.44
C SER A 4 -3.21 -20.95 34.15
N GLY A 5 -2.44 -20.47 33.16
CA GLY A 5 -1.51 -21.39 32.50
C GLY A 5 -1.55 -21.60 30.98
N SER A 6 -2.35 -20.90 30.17
CA SER A 6 -2.38 -21.18 28.71
C SER A 6 -1.65 -20.18 27.80
N ARG A 7 -1.29 -18.97 28.29
CA ARG A 7 -0.64 -17.94 27.44
C ARG A 7 0.88 -18.10 27.28
N PHE A 8 1.53 -18.89 28.13
CA PHE A 8 2.99 -19.06 28.15
C PHE A 8 3.50 -20.32 27.41
N LYS A 9 2.61 -21.21 26.93
CA LYS A 9 3.04 -22.43 26.23
C LYS A 9 3.55 -22.17 24.81
N ILE A 10 2.98 -21.18 24.12
CA ILE A 10 3.35 -20.87 22.74
C ILE A 10 4.77 -20.28 22.70
N SER A 11 5.13 -19.34 23.58
CA SER A 11 6.48 -18.75 23.57
C SER A 11 7.56 -19.78 23.91
N ALA A 12 7.32 -20.65 24.90
CA ALA A 12 8.30 -21.65 25.32
C ALA A 12 8.58 -22.71 24.24
N GLU A 13 7.58 -23.10 23.45
CA GLU A 13 7.75 -24.06 22.35
C GLU A 13 8.58 -23.48 21.20
N TRP A 14 8.38 -22.18 20.90
CA TRP A 14 9.17 -21.46 19.91
C TRP A 14 10.61 -21.23 20.38
N ASP A 15 10.80 -20.89 21.64
CA ASP A 15 12.14 -20.71 22.23
C ASP A 15 12.93 -22.03 22.24
N ASP A 16 12.27 -23.17 22.52
CA ASP A 16 12.87 -24.50 22.52
C ASP A 16 13.17 -25.01 21.08
N ALA A 17 12.34 -24.65 20.09
CA ALA A 17 12.58 -24.94 18.69
C ALA A 17 13.79 -24.15 18.13
N VAL A 18 13.90 -22.87 18.47
CA VAL A 18 15.03 -22.02 18.08
C VAL A 18 16.32 -22.50 18.74
N ALA A 19 16.28 -22.90 20.02
CA ALA A 19 17.43 -23.47 20.72
C ALA A 19 17.92 -24.80 20.11
N ARG A 20 16.99 -25.68 19.68
CA ARG A 20 17.30 -26.92 18.94
C ARG A 20 17.93 -26.65 17.56
N TYR A 21 17.45 -25.63 16.86
CA TYR A 21 18.01 -25.27 15.55
C TYR A 21 19.43 -24.69 15.69
N ARG A 22 19.65 -23.85 16.71
CA ARG A 22 20.93 -23.21 16.98
C ARG A 22 22.01 -24.21 17.43
N THR A 23 21.64 -25.21 18.21
CA THR A 23 22.56 -26.30 18.63
C THR A 23 22.92 -27.23 17.48
N LYS A 24 21.97 -27.55 16.56
CA LYS A 24 22.26 -28.32 15.33
C LYS A 24 23.12 -27.58 14.30
N ALA A 25 23.08 -26.25 14.30
CA ALA A 25 23.94 -25.45 13.42
C ALA A 25 25.39 -25.32 13.94
N ILE A 26 25.59 -25.36 15.27
CA ILE A 26 26.92 -25.26 15.90
C ILE A 26 27.65 -26.62 15.86
N ARG A 27 26.92 -27.72 15.98
CA ARG A 27 27.43 -29.07 15.77
C ARG A 27 27.26 -29.40 14.28
N ASN A 28 28.26 -29.12 13.44
CA ASN A 28 28.29 -29.35 11.97
C ASN A 28 27.84 -30.78 11.55
N GLU A 29 26.56 -31.13 11.69
CA GLU A 29 25.96 -32.43 11.39
C GLU A 29 24.99 -32.36 10.21
N LEU A 30 24.83 -31.18 9.56
CA LEU A 30 24.04 -31.05 8.33
C LEU A 30 24.89 -31.18 7.05
N SER A 31 26.17 -31.49 7.19
CA SER A 31 27.00 -31.96 6.08
C SER A 31 26.80 -33.46 5.92
N ILE A 32 26.11 -33.91 4.86
CA ILE A 32 26.44 -35.08 4.00
C ILE A 32 25.21 -35.80 3.40
N GLU A 33 23.97 -35.64 3.87
CA GLU A 33 22.85 -36.49 3.35
C GLU A 33 22.08 -35.98 2.12
N TYR A 34 22.48 -34.88 1.47
CA TYR A 34 21.80 -34.39 0.25
C TYR A 34 22.68 -34.36 -1.01
N LEU A 35 23.70 -35.22 -1.09
CA LEU A 35 24.65 -35.22 -2.22
C LEU A 35 24.63 -36.46 -3.13
N HIS A 36 23.68 -37.39 -2.97
CA HIS A 36 23.59 -38.58 -3.83
C HIS A 36 22.23 -38.74 -4.53
N VAL A 37 21.76 -37.74 -5.27
CA VAL A 37 20.80 -37.95 -6.37
C VAL A 37 21.09 -36.96 -7.51
N PHE A 38 22.26 -37.09 -8.15
CA PHE A 38 22.48 -36.50 -9.47
C PHE A 38 22.95 -37.62 -10.41
N PRO A 39 22.10 -38.09 -11.34
CA PRO A 39 22.57 -38.97 -12.39
C PRO A 39 23.53 -38.18 -13.30
N SER A 40 24.75 -38.70 -13.39
CA SER A 40 25.80 -38.24 -14.28
C SER A 40 25.46 -38.61 -15.72
N THR A 41 24.66 -37.79 -16.39
CA THR A 41 24.59 -37.77 -17.86
C THR A 41 24.54 -36.32 -18.30
N ALA A 42 25.73 -35.73 -18.39
CA ALA A 42 25.95 -34.47 -19.05
C ALA A 42 25.85 -34.65 -20.56
N THR A 43 24.71 -34.29 -21.14
CA THR A 43 24.61 -33.90 -22.55
C THR A 43 23.43 -32.93 -22.67
N GLU A 44 23.71 -31.75 -23.21
CA GLU A 44 22.78 -30.69 -23.66
C GLU A 44 22.37 -29.64 -22.61
N LEU A 45 23.17 -28.55 -22.54
CA LEU A 45 22.75 -27.28 -21.94
C LEU A 45 21.71 -26.61 -22.87
N PRO A 46 20.47 -26.35 -22.43
CA PRO A 46 19.55 -25.53 -23.21
C PRO A 46 20.07 -24.09 -23.22
N SER A 47 20.13 -23.50 -24.42
CA SER A 47 20.45 -22.10 -24.68
C SER A 47 19.86 -21.13 -23.65
N THR A 48 20.69 -20.21 -23.14
CA THR A 48 20.35 -19.22 -22.09
C THR A 48 19.47 -18.05 -22.58
N ASP A 49 18.84 -18.16 -23.76
CA ASP A 49 18.11 -17.06 -24.40
C ASP A 49 16.73 -16.77 -23.78
N TRP A 50 16.17 -17.72 -23.03
CA TRP A 50 14.84 -17.61 -22.41
C TRP A 50 14.80 -16.70 -21.18
N LEU A 51 15.92 -16.60 -20.45
CA LEU A 51 16.02 -15.78 -19.23
C LEU A 51 16.13 -14.27 -19.57
N HIS A 52 16.71 -13.93 -20.71
CA HIS A 52 16.88 -12.52 -21.11
C HIS A 52 15.57 -11.88 -21.63
N SER A 53 14.72 -12.67 -22.29
CA SER A 53 13.41 -12.20 -22.77
C SER A 53 12.37 -12.10 -21.65
N SER A 54 12.42 -12.97 -20.65
CA SER A 54 11.46 -12.99 -19.55
C SER A 54 11.73 -11.96 -18.45
N CYS A 55 12.95 -11.40 -18.32
CA CYS A 55 13.25 -10.33 -17.34
C CYS A 55 12.86 -8.91 -17.82
N ARG A 56 12.65 -8.69 -19.13
CA ARG A 56 12.37 -7.34 -19.67
C ARG A 56 10.89 -6.94 -19.57
N PHE A 57 9.98 -7.91 -19.53
CA PHE A 57 8.54 -7.67 -19.34
C PHE A 57 8.11 -7.38 -17.89
N PRO A 58 8.57 -8.09 -16.83
CA PRO A 58 8.07 -7.86 -15.46
C PRO A 58 8.50 -6.51 -14.89
N LEU A 59 9.72 -6.02 -15.19
CA LEU A 59 10.21 -4.74 -14.67
C LEU A 59 9.34 -3.54 -15.10
N ARG A 60 8.85 -3.53 -16.35
CA ARG A 60 7.97 -2.46 -16.84
C ARG A 60 6.59 -2.49 -16.16
N HIS A 61 6.07 -3.68 -15.87
CA HIS A 61 4.76 -3.83 -15.22
C HIS A 61 4.85 -3.52 -13.71
N CYS A 62 5.93 -3.94 -13.04
CA CYS A 62 6.17 -3.59 -11.64
C CYS A 62 6.24 -2.06 -11.46
N PHE A 63 6.98 -1.35 -12.31
CA PHE A 63 7.07 0.11 -12.24
C PHE A 63 5.70 0.80 -12.36
N LEU A 64 4.84 0.32 -13.27
CA LEU A 64 3.49 0.85 -13.42
C LEU A 64 2.59 0.54 -12.21
N MET A 65 2.71 -0.65 -11.62
CA MET A 65 1.94 -1.03 -10.43
C MET A 65 2.38 -0.26 -9.18
N GLU A 66 3.69 -0.11 -8.97
CA GLU A 66 4.26 0.66 -7.84
C GLU A 66 3.84 2.14 -7.92
N SER A 67 3.93 2.72 -9.12
CA SER A 67 3.46 4.08 -9.38
C SER A 67 1.95 4.22 -9.13
N ALA A 68 1.15 3.25 -9.58
CA ALA A 68 -0.30 3.27 -9.38
C ALA A 68 -0.69 3.16 -7.90
N PHE A 69 -0.05 2.28 -7.14
CA PHE A 69 -0.31 2.14 -5.70
C PHE A 69 0.07 3.41 -4.94
N SER A 70 1.24 3.97 -5.23
CA SER A 70 1.71 5.22 -4.63
C SER A 70 0.73 6.37 -4.89
N LEU A 71 0.26 6.52 -6.13
CA LEU A 71 -0.72 7.55 -6.49
C LEU A 71 -2.09 7.32 -5.86
N ALA A 72 -2.53 6.06 -5.70
CA ALA A 72 -3.79 5.75 -5.05
C ALA A 72 -3.76 6.13 -3.56
N GLY A 73 -2.66 5.82 -2.86
CA GLY A 73 -2.44 6.21 -1.47
C GLY A 73 -2.45 7.72 -1.27
N LEU A 74 -1.69 8.46 -2.08
CA LEU A 74 -1.63 9.93 -2.02
C LEU A 74 -3.00 10.58 -2.27
N LYS A 75 -3.76 10.09 -3.26
CA LYS A 75 -5.11 10.59 -3.54
C LYS A 75 -6.08 10.32 -2.39
N GLY A 76 -5.92 9.22 -1.67
CA GLY A 76 -6.69 8.94 -0.46
C GLY A 76 -6.39 9.95 0.64
N LEU A 77 -5.11 10.22 0.89
CA LEU A 77 -4.67 11.18 1.91
C LEU A 77 -5.13 12.62 1.58
N GLN A 78 -4.96 13.07 0.34
CA GLN A 78 -5.38 14.41 -0.09
C GLN A 78 -6.89 14.66 0.07
N ASN A 79 -7.71 13.62 -0.12
CA ASN A 79 -9.16 13.73 0.00
C ASN A 79 -9.68 13.44 1.42
N GLY A 80 -8.81 13.37 2.43
CA GLY A 80 -9.21 13.08 3.80
C GLY A 80 -9.78 11.67 3.99
N GLY A 81 -9.24 10.69 3.25
CA GLY A 81 -9.69 9.29 3.27
C GLY A 81 -10.90 8.99 2.38
N LYS A 82 -11.50 10.01 1.75
CA LYS A 82 -12.62 9.82 0.83
C LYS A 82 -12.13 9.46 -0.58
N ARG A 83 -12.92 8.68 -1.32
CA ARG A 83 -12.61 8.37 -2.73
C ARG A 83 -12.69 9.62 -3.59
N ALA A 84 -11.82 9.71 -4.60
CA ALA A 84 -11.85 10.79 -5.58
C ALA A 84 -13.14 10.73 -6.41
N ARG A 85 -13.86 11.85 -6.50
CA ARG A 85 -15.03 11.99 -7.38
C ARG A 85 -14.60 12.05 -8.84
N ARG A 86 -15.37 11.42 -9.72
CA ARG A 86 -15.16 11.38 -11.19
C ARG A 86 -16.44 11.89 -11.86
N GLY A 87 -16.32 12.51 -13.03
CA GLY A 87 -17.47 13.02 -13.78
C GLY A 87 -18.17 14.21 -13.10
N LEU A 88 -17.41 15.15 -12.55
CA LEU A 88 -17.94 16.34 -11.89
C LEU A 88 -18.57 17.30 -12.90
N ASP A 89 -19.85 17.59 -12.72
CA ASP A 89 -20.56 18.59 -13.51
C ASP A 89 -20.31 20.03 -12.98
N ILE A 90 -20.98 21.03 -13.57
CA ILE A 90 -20.82 22.42 -13.16
C ILE A 90 -21.40 22.64 -11.76
N TRP A 91 -22.52 22.00 -11.46
CA TRP A 91 -23.20 22.10 -10.16
C TRP A 91 -22.32 21.56 -9.03
N ASP A 92 -21.75 20.37 -9.21
CA ASP A 92 -20.85 19.71 -8.28
C ASP A 92 -19.63 20.59 -7.97
N LYS A 93 -19.08 21.26 -8.99
CA LYS A 93 -17.96 22.19 -8.79
C LYS A 93 -18.35 23.38 -7.93
N GLN A 94 -19.54 23.94 -8.14
CA GLN A 94 -20.05 25.04 -7.31
C GLN A 94 -20.33 24.58 -5.87
N MET A 95 -20.91 23.40 -5.69
CA MET A 95 -21.15 22.82 -4.36
C MET A 95 -19.86 22.50 -3.61
N MET A 96 -18.84 21.98 -4.30
CA MET A 96 -17.53 21.76 -3.70
C MET A 96 -16.87 23.06 -3.23
N GLU A 97 -17.02 24.15 -3.99
CA GLU A 97 -16.50 25.46 -3.59
C GLU A 97 -17.28 26.05 -2.40
N ARG A 98 -18.61 25.83 -2.36
CA ARG A 98 -19.44 26.16 -1.19
C ARG A 98 -18.98 25.39 0.06
N ASP A 99 -18.81 24.08 -0.05
CA ASP A 99 -18.42 23.22 1.08
C ASP A 99 -17.00 23.53 1.57
N ARG A 100 -16.09 23.89 0.66
CA ARG A 100 -14.75 24.42 1.01
C ARG A 100 -14.84 25.70 1.84
N ARG A 101 -15.77 26.60 1.52
CA ARG A 101 -15.98 27.83 2.30
C ARG A 101 -16.61 27.56 3.67
N LEU A 102 -17.51 26.58 3.76
CA LEU A 102 -18.15 26.19 5.03
C LEU A 102 -17.19 25.47 5.98
N THR A 103 -16.28 24.64 5.46
CA THR A 103 -15.45 23.75 6.29
C THR A 103 -13.97 24.08 6.28
N GLY A 104 -13.51 24.94 5.37
CA GLY A 104 -12.10 25.21 5.11
C GLY A 104 -11.37 24.08 4.38
N PHE A 105 -12.02 22.92 4.15
CA PHE A 105 -11.41 21.74 3.54
C PHE A 105 -12.11 21.38 2.22
N HIS A 106 -11.33 21.08 1.17
CA HIS A 106 -11.87 20.81 -0.18
C HIS A 106 -12.89 19.65 -0.25
N ARG A 107 -12.86 18.72 0.72
CA ARG A 107 -13.76 17.56 0.81
C ARG A 107 -14.50 17.48 2.16
N GLY A 108 -14.49 18.57 2.91
CA GLY A 108 -15.15 18.65 4.21
C GLY A 108 -16.66 18.58 4.01
N GLN A 109 -17.33 17.80 4.86
CA GLN A 109 -18.78 17.84 4.98
C GLN A 109 -19.10 18.27 6.40
N THR A 110 -20.12 19.10 6.55
CA THR A 110 -20.61 19.53 7.86
C THR A 110 -22.13 19.36 7.89
N ASP A 111 -22.61 18.85 9.01
CA ASP A 111 -24.01 18.62 9.36
C ASP A 111 -24.56 19.70 10.30
N LYS A 112 -23.74 20.73 10.62
CA LYS A 112 -24.12 21.79 11.55
C LYS A 112 -25.31 22.60 10.99
N PRO A 113 -26.37 22.83 11.79
CA PRO A 113 -27.54 23.57 11.34
C PRO A 113 -27.27 25.07 11.16
N ILE A 114 -26.25 25.61 11.85
CA ILE A 114 -25.86 27.01 11.80
C ILE A 114 -24.49 27.11 11.11
N ALA A 115 -24.41 27.98 10.10
CA ALA A 115 -23.18 28.24 9.36
C ALA A 115 -22.13 28.95 10.24
N PRO A 116 -20.82 28.77 9.97
CA PRO A 116 -19.79 29.47 10.71
C PRO A 116 -19.86 30.99 10.49
N LEU A 117 -19.52 31.75 11.55
CA LEU A 117 -19.43 33.21 11.52
C LEU A 117 -18.47 33.66 10.41
N GLY A 118 -18.89 34.62 9.59
CA GLY A 118 -18.12 35.13 8.45
C GLY A 118 -18.37 34.42 7.12
N PHE A 119 -19.16 33.34 7.08
CA PHE A 119 -19.61 32.74 5.80
C PHE A 119 -20.44 33.73 4.98
N GLU A 120 -21.19 34.61 5.63
CA GLU A 120 -22.02 35.66 5.01
C GLU A 120 -21.20 36.63 4.15
N LEU A 121 -19.97 36.92 4.55
CA LEU A 121 -19.09 37.89 3.89
C LEU A 121 -18.14 37.24 2.87
N ASN A 122 -18.08 35.91 2.82
CA ASN A 122 -17.15 35.15 1.98
C ASN A 122 -17.78 34.76 0.64
N ASN A 123 -18.37 35.71 -0.08
CA ASN A 123 -18.89 35.47 -1.42
C ASN A 123 -17.94 36.01 -2.51
N PRO A 124 -17.07 35.17 -3.09
CA PRO A 124 -16.17 35.61 -4.15
C PRO A 124 -16.91 35.69 -5.49
N TRP A 125 -16.95 36.89 -6.07
CA TRP A 125 -17.29 37.07 -7.47
C TRP A 125 -16.02 36.88 -8.31
N LYS A 126 -16.05 35.92 -9.23
CA LYS A 126 -14.93 35.69 -10.15
C LYS A 126 -14.92 36.82 -11.18
N CYS A 127 -13.84 37.58 -11.21
CA CYS A 127 -13.58 38.53 -12.28
C CYS A 127 -12.81 37.79 -13.36
N GLU A 128 -13.36 37.76 -14.58
CA GLU A 128 -12.70 37.20 -15.75
C GLU A 128 -12.08 38.35 -16.56
N ASP A 129 -10.90 38.12 -17.12
CA ASP A 129 -10.27 39.09 -18.01
C ASP A 129 -11.09 39.22 -19.30
N ARG A 130 -11.03 40.40 -19.94
CA ARG A 130 -11.69 40.63 -21.22
C ARG A 130 -11.15 39.64 -22.25
N ILE A 131 -12.04 38.85 -22.83
CA ILE A 131 -11.74 38.02 -24.01
C ILE A 131 -11.61 38.98 -25.20
N VAL A 132 -10.40 39.08 -25.78
CA VAL A 132 -10.08 39.94 -26.94
C VAL A 132 -9.82 39.08 -28.17
#